data_AF-A0A7Y7H6U9-F1
#
_entry.id   AF-A0A7Y7H6U9-F1
#
_cell.length_a   1.000
_cell.length_b   1.000
_cell.length_c   1.000
_cell.angle_alpha   90.00
_cell.angle_beta   90.00
_cell.angle_gamma   90.00
#
_symmetry.space_group_name_H-M   'P 1'
#
loop_
_entity.id
_entity.type
_entity.pdbx_description
1 polymer ?
#
loop_
_entity_poly.entity_id
_entity_poly.type
_entity_poly.pdbx_seq_one_letter_code
_entity_poly.pdbx_strand_id
1 'polypeptide(L)' 'MKAKLKSLKADLYNVFVVGNADDRQLAKAYFLLAIPLFAIFFGLGSFPKF' A
#
# COMPACT_ATOMS: atom_id res chain seq x y z
N MET A 1 8.66 15.00 -9.14
CA MET A 1 7.65 13.91 -9.10
C MET A 1 8.11 12.59 -9.72
N LYS A 2 8.67 12.57 -10.94
CA LYS A 2 9.11 11.33 -11.63
C LYS A 2 10.05 10.45 -10.81
N ALA A 3 11.03 11.05 -10.11
CA ALA A 3 11.97 10.31 -9.27
C ALA A 3 11.29 9.60 -8.08
N LYS A 4 10.29 10.23 -7.45
CA LYS A 4 9.55 9.65 -6.31
C LYS A 4 8.65 8.48 -6.73
N LEU A 5 8.03 8.55 -7.91
CA LEU A 5 7.27 7.43 -8.47
C LEU A 5 8.18 6.25 -8.82
N LYS A 6 9.36 6.53 -9.39
CA LYS A 6 10.35 5.50 -9.68
C LYS A 6 10.84 4.81 -8.40
N SER A 7 11.11 5.57 -7.33
CA SER A 7 11.51 4.98 -6.05
C SER A 7 10.38 4.18 -5.42
N LEU A 8 9.14 4.67 -5.47
CA LEU A 8 7.98 3.94 -4.94
C LEU A 8 7.78 2.61 -5.68
N LYS A 9 7.90 2.60 -7.01
CA LYS A 9 7.82 1.36 -7.80
C LYS A 9 8.89 0.35 -7.39
N ALA A 10 10.12 0.80 -7.17
CA ALA A 10 11.22 -0.05 -6.72
C ALA A 10 10.96 -0.59 -5.31
N ASP A 11 10.53 0.26 -4.38
CA ASP A 11 10.17 -0.13 -3.00
C ASP A 11 9.07 -1.21 -3.02
N LEU A 12 8.01 -1.03 -3.82
CA LEU A 12 6.92 -2.00 -3.96
C LEU A 12 7.39 -3.31 -4.61
N TYR A 13 8.25 -3.25 -5.62
CA TYR A 13 8.81 -4.45 -6.27
C TYR A 13 9.67 -5.25 -5.29
N ASN A 14 10.49 -4.58 -4.50
CA ASN A 14 11.33 -5.24 -3.49
C ASN A 14 10.48 -5.92 -2.41
N VAL A 15 9.41 -5.27 -1.95
CA VAL A 15 8.52 -5.80 -0.92
C VAL A 15 7.67 -6.96 -1.43
N PHE A 16 7.03 -6.83 -2.59
CA PHE A 16 6.02 -7.81 -3.05
C PHE A 16 6.55 -8.89 -3.99
N VAL A 17 7.71 -8.67 -4.64
CA VAL A 17 8.23 -9.59 -5.66
C VAL A 17 9.55 -10.21 -5.23
N VAL A 18 10.52 -9.37 -4.81
CA VAL A 18 11.88 -9.85 -4.49
C VAL A 18 11.96 -10.44 -3.08
N GLY A 19 11.15 -9.93 -2.14
CA GLY A 19 11.18 -10.33 -0.73
C GLY A 19 12.44 -9.84 0.02
N ASN A 20 13.20 -8.91 -0.57
CA ASN A 20 14.40 -8.31 0.04
C ASN A 20 14.18 -6.80 0.21
N ALA A 21 13.35 -6.45 1.18
CA ALA A 21 12.99 -5.07 1.45
C ALA A 21 13.40 -4.68 2.87
N ASP A 22 14.00 -3.49 3.01
CA ASP A 22 14.30 -2.90 4.31
C ASP A 22 13.00 -2.49 5.03
N ASP A 23 13.04 -2.42 6.36
CA ASP A 23 11.90 -2.02 7.21
C ASP A 23 11.23 -0.73 6.74
N ARG A 24 12.02 0.21 6.22
CA ARG A 24 11.52 1.48 5.69
C ARG A 24 10.73 1.33 4.40
N GLN A 25 11.14 0.43 3.51
CA GLN A 25 10.43 0.13 2.27
C GLN A 25 9.12 -0.61 2.59
N LEU A 26 9.20 -1.54 3.53
CA LEU A 26 8.08 -2.30 4.04
C LEU A 26 7.01 -1.38 4.66
N ALA A 27 7.42 -0.47 5.55
CA ALA A 27 6.53 0.50 6.18
C ALA A 27 5.83 1.39 5.14
N LYS A 28 6.56 1.92 4.15
CA LYS A 28 5.96 2.73 3.06
C LYS A 28 4.92 1.94 2.27
N ALA A 29 5.22 0.68 1.92
CA ALA A 29 4.29 -0.17 1.19
C ALA A 29 3.01 -0.43 2.01
N TYR A 30 3.12 -0.73 3.30
CA TYR A 30 1.96 -0.92 4.17
C TYR A 30 1.14 0.35 4.37
N PHE A 31 1.79 1.51 4.55
CA PHE A 31 1.07 2.79 4.60
C PHE A 31 0.29 3.08 3.32
N LEU A 32 0.85 2.73 2.15
CA LEU A 32 0.15 2.88 0.88
C LEU A 32 -1.08 1.95 0.79
N LEU A 33 -0.95 0.71 1.28
CA LEU A 33 -2.06 -0.26 1.33
C LEU A 33 -3.10 0.03 2.41
N ALA A 34 -2.77 0.82 3.42
CA ALA A 34 -3.73 1.21 4.45
C ALA A 34 -4.91 1.99 3.86
N ILE A 35 -4.68 2.84 2.85
CA ILE A 35 -5.74 3.63 2.19
C ILE A 35 -6.83 2.74 1.59
N PRO A 36 -6.54 1.79 0.67
CA PRO A 36 -7.57 0.91 0.13
C PRO A 36 -8.17 0.01 1.22
N LEU A 37 -7.41 -0.40 2.23
CA LEU A 37 -7.94 -1.18 3.35
C LEU A 37 -9.02 -0.39 4.12
N PHE A 38 -8.75 0.87 4.47
CA PHE A 38 -9.75 1.75 5.09
C PHE A 38 -10.92 2.02 4.15
N ALA A 39 -10.69 2.22 2.85
CA ALA A 39 -11.76 2.40 1.88
C ALA A 39 -12.70 1.18 1.82
N ILE A 40 -12.16 -0.04 1.93
CA ILE A 40 -12.94 -1.27 2.05
C ILE A 40 -13.73 -1.27 3.36
N PHE A 41 -13.14 -0.94 4.49
CA PHE A 41 -13.85 -0.88 5.78
C PHE A 41 -14.99 0.14 5.78
N PHE A 42 -14.78 1.34 5.22
CA PHE A 42 -15.82 2.36 5.11
C PHE A 42 -16.90 1.99 4.09
N GLY A 43 -16.50 1.44 2.94
CA GLY A 43 -17.41 1.09 1.84
C GLY A 43 -18.22 -0.19 2.07
N LEU A 44 -17.63 -1.23 2.68
CA LEU A 44 -18.32 -2.48 3.03
C LEU A 44 -18.95 -2.42 4.42
N GLY A 45 -18.47 -1.55 5.32
CA GLY A 45 -19.13 -1.29 6.61
C GLY A 45 -20.47 -0.55 6.49
N SER A 46 -20.75 0.02 5.31
CA SER A 46 -21.98 0.72 4.96
C SER A 46 -22.86 -0.07 3.98
N PHE A 47 -22.79 -1.42 4.00
CA PHE A 47 -23.83 -2.25 3.39
C PHE A 47 -25.20 -1.81 3.94
N PRO A 48 -26.22 -1.59 3.10
CA PRO A 48 -27.50 -1.08 3.55
C PRO A 48 -28.08 -2.06 4.57
N LYS A 49 -28.27 -1.59 5.81
CA LYS A 49 -29.23 -2.21 6.72
C LYS A 49 -30.59 -2.00 6.07
N PHE A 50 -31.09 -3.05 5.42
CA PHE A 50 -32.49 -3.13 4.98
C PHE A 50 -33.41 -2.72 6.13
#